data_AF-A0A3N6E3R0-F1
#
_entry.id   AF-A0A3N6E3R0-F1
#
_cell.length_a   1.000
_cell.length_b   1.000
_cell.length_c   1.000
_cell.angle_alpha   90.00
_cell.angle_beta   90.00
_cell.angle_gamma   90.00
#
_symmetry.space_group_name_H-M   'P 1'
#
loop_
_entity.id
_entity.type
_entity.pdbx_description
1 polymer ?
#
loop_
_entity_poly.entity_id
_entity_poly.type
_entity_poly.pdbx_seq_one_letter_code
_entity_poly.pdbx_strand_id
1 'polypeptide(L)'
;MAGTLEAGRVGDLEKLGMVWSEQDASWADGIAVAKEYTAVHGHFLPPTTAVWDGHPNGMWAKNARAAARRAAANKELRAAGRPVPSAAGAMTDARRDEVDAIAPGWCPVWDTGWQRCLRLVQNHVQAGGSLPEAAGDVVVQGEDLGRWVTAQRYGWEQLLPAQQWILGNTLGLQAAEEDERPVKQTQDTKWAANLAAARQFHAREGH
;
A
#
# COMPACT_ATOMS: atom_id res chain seq x y z
N MET A 1 32.63 20.29 25.90
CA MET A 1 31.88 21.55 25.73
C MET A 1 31.65 21.75 24.25
N ALA A 2 30.40 21.70 23.80
CA ALA A 2 30.06 21.95 22.39
C ALA A 2 29.95 23.47 22.20
N GLY A 3 30.72 24.02 21.25
CA GLY A 3 30.69 25.44 20.91
C GLY A 3 29.49 25.75 20.01
N THR A 4 28.68 26.73 20.41
CA THR A 4 27.58 27.25 19.58
C THR A 4 28.15 28.09 18.43
N LEU A 5 27.81 27.73 17.19
CA LEU A 5 28.15 28.53 16.02
C LEU A 5 27.34 29.83 16.00
N GLU A 6 28.01 30.92 15.67
CA GLU A 6 27.43 32.26 15.56
C GLU A 6 26.44 32.33 14.37
N ALA A 7 25.29 32.99 14.54
CA ALA A 7 24.17 32.96 13.60
C ALA A 7 24.54 33.37 12.15
N GLY A 8 25.52 34.26 11.99
CA GLY A 8 26.03 34.66 10.66
C GLY A 8 26.72 33.52 9.91
N ARG A 9 27.42 32.64 10.62
CA ARG A 9 28.10 31.47 10.03
C ARG A 9 27.12 30.39 9.59
N VAL A 10 25.97 30.30 10.25
CA VAL A 10 24.86 29.41 9.83
C VAL A 10 24.30 29.87 8.49
N GLY A 11 24.03 31.17 8.32
CA GLY A 11 23.49 31.73 7.08
C GLY A 11 24.42 31.62 5.87
N ASP A 12 25.74 31.69 6.06
CA ASP A 12 26.70 31.50 4.96
C ASP A 12 26.82 30.03 4.54
N LEU A 13 26.67 29.11 5.50
CA LEU A 13 26.68 27.67 5.26
C LEU A 13 25.35 27.16 4.66
N GLU A 14 24.22 27.79 4.99
CA GLU A 14 22.93 27.58 4.32
C GLU A 14 22.99 27.96 2.83
N LYS A 15 23.65 29.07 2.48
CA LYS A 15 23.86 29.47 1.07
C LYS A 15 24.75 28.51 0.28
N LEU A 16 25.55 27.71 0.98
CA LEU A 16 26.40 26.67 0.39
C LEU A 16 25.70 25.30 0.30
N GLY A 17 24.42 25.22 0.68
CA GLY A 17 23.62 23.99 0.61
C GLY A 17 23.94 22.97 1.70
N MET A 18 24.48 23.41 2.84
CA MET A 18 24.78 22.51 3.96
C MET A 18 23.49 21.86 4.49
N VAL A 19 23.43 20.52 4.52
CA VAL A 19 22.32 19.77 5.11
C VAL A 19 22.57 19.60 6.60
N TRP A 20 21.80 20.32 7.42
CA TRP A 20 22.02 20.45 8.86
C TRP A 20 21.41 19.31 9.70
N SER A 21 20.75 18.33 9.06
CA SER A 21 20.10 17.21 9.73
C SER A 21 20.15 15.96 8.87
N GLU A 22 20.71 14.87 9.40
CA GLU A 22 20.65 13.54 8.78
C GLU A 22 19.20 13.11 8.47
N GLN A 23 18.22 13.62 9.22
CA GLN A 23 16.81 13.34 9.00
C GLN A 23 16.23 14.10 7.79
N ASP A 24 16.79 15.26 7.43
CA ASP A 24 16.40 16.00 6.23
C ASP A 24 17.06 15.41 4.98
N ALA A 25 18.33 15.01 5.07
CA ALA A 25 18.99 14.24 4.01
C ALA A 25 18.23 12.94 3.71
N SER A 26 17.94 12.14 4.75
CA SER A 26 17.20 10.88 4.61
C SER A 26 15.77 11.07 4.10
N TRP A 27 15.15 12.22 4.38
CA TRP A 27 13.85 12.56 3.82
C TRP A 27 13.93 12.86 2.31
N ALA A 28 14.89 13.69 1.91
CA ALA A 28 15.11 14.04 0.50
C ALA A 28 15.41 12.81 -0.37
N ASP A 29 16.25 11.90 0.12
CA ASP A 29 16.56 10.63 -0.56
C ASP A 29 15.30 9.78 -0.74
N GLY A 30 14.50 9.64 0.33
CA GLY A 30 13.25 8.90 0.27
C GLY A 30 12.23 9.53 -0.69
N ILE A 31 12.18 10.86 -0.79
CA ILE A 31 11.35 11.58 -1.77
C ILE A 31 11.82 11.32 -3.20
N ALA A 32 13.13 11.33 -3.46
CA ALA A 32 13.67 11.02 -4.79
C ALA A 32 13.30 9.60 -5.22
N VAL A 33 13.52 8.62 -4.33
CA VAL A 33 13.16 7.22 -4.56
C VAL A 33 11.65 7.04 -4.72
N ALA A 34 10.83 7.79 -3.97
CA ALA A 34 9.38 7.75 -4.12
C ALA A 34 8.91 8.24 -5.49
N LYS A 35 9.55 9.29 -6.03
CA LYS A 35 9.26 9.79 -7.39
C LYS A 35 9.59 8.74 -8.44
N GLU A 36 10.78 8.15 -8.38
CA GLU A 36 11.20 7.13 -9.33
C GLU A 36 10.31 5.89 -9.27
N TYR A 37 10.07 5.37 -8.07
CA TYR A 37 9.19 4.22 -7.87
C TYR A 37 7.79 4.50 -8.43
N THR A 38 7.24 5.69 -8.18
CA THR A 38 5.91 6.07 -8.68
C THR A 38 5.90 6.25 -10.19
N ALA A 39 6.95 6.80 -10.79
CA ALA A 39 7.06 6.95 -12.25
C ALA A 39 7.06 5.58 -12.95
N VAL A 40 7.70 4.57 -12.36
CA VAL A 40 7.75 3.21 -12.93
C VAL A 40 6.45 2.43 -12.69
N HIS A 41 5.89 2.53 -11.48
CA HIS A 41 4.78 1.67 -11.06
C HIS A 41 3.40 2.33 -11.12
N GLY A 42 3.34 3.65 -11.33
CA GLY A 42 2.10 4.45 -11.30
C GLY A 42 1.50 4.61 -9.90
N HIS A 43 2.22 4.24 -8.85
CA HIS A 43 1.77 4.33 -7.46
C HIS A 43 2.93 4.28 -6.45
N PHE A 44 2.72 4.79 -5.24
CA PHE A 44 3.69 4.67 -4.13
C PHE A 44 3.16 3.78 -3.00
N LEU A 45 3.11 2.47 -3.28
CA LEU A 45 2.64 1.44 -2.34
C LEU A 45 3.61 0.24 -2.35
N PRO A 46 4.91 0.47 -2.06
CA PRO A 46 5.87 -0.62 -2.01
C PRO A 46 5.54 -1.57 -0.84
N PRO A 47 5.74 -2.89 -1.00
CA PRO A 47 5.74 -3.81 0.14
C PRO A 47 6.88 -3.45 1.10
N THR A 48 6.75 -3.81 2.38
CA THR A 48 7.73 -3.42 3.42
C THR A 48 9.16 -3.89 3.11
N THR A 49 9.31 -5.00 2.38
CA THR A 49 10.61 -5.58 1.98
C THR A 49 11.20 -4.96 0.72
N ALA A 50 10.50 -4.04 0.05
CA ALA A 50 10.98 -3.44 -1.18
C ALA A 50 12.25 -2.61 -0.95
N VAL A 51 13.26 -2.90 -1.77
CA VAL A 51 14.47 -2.09 -1.93
C VAL A 51 14.44 -1.54 -3.35
N TRP A 52 14.72 -0.25 -3.51
CA TRP A 52 14.77 0.43 -4.79
C TRP A 52 16.06 1.22 -4.87
N ASP A 53 16.90 0.89 -5.85
CA ASP A 53 18.26 1.45 -6.00
C ASP A 53 19.08 1.44 -4.70
N GLY A 54 19.07 0.30 -4.00
CA GLY A 54 19.75 0.15 -2.70
C GLY A 54 19.07 0.85 -1.52
N HIS A 55 18.10 1.73 -1.75
CA HIS A 55 17.33 2.39 -0.69
C HIS A 55 16.20 1.48 -0.17
N PRO A 56 16.03 1.33 1.16
CA PRO A 56 14.98 0.50 1.78
C PRO A 56 13.59 1.16 1.69
N ASN A 57 13.12 1.37 0.47
CA ASN A 57 11.92 2.13 0.13
C ASN A 57 10.65 1.64 0.85
N GLY A 58 10.49 0.32 1.00
CA GLY A 58 9.37 -0.27 1.72
C GLY A 58 9.31 0.14 3.20
N MET A 59 10.46 0.10 3.87
CA MET A 59 10.58 0.51 5.27
C MET A 59 10.39 2.03 5.43
N TRP A 60 10.98 2.81 4.51
CA TRP A 60 10.80 4.25 4.50
C TRP A 60 9.32 4.63 4.34
N ALA A 61 8.62 4.05 3.38
CA ALA A 61 7.19 4.30 3.17
C ALA A 61 6.35 3.90 4.38
N LYS A 62 6.66 2.78 5.05
CA LYS A 62 6.00 2.36 6.30
C LYS A 62 6.18 3.42 7.40
N ASN A 63 7.40 3.91 7.60
CA ASN A 63 7.71 4.91 8.62
C ASN A 63 7.05 6.27 8.31
N ALA A 64 7.08 6.70 7.05
CA ALA A 64 6.39 7.89 6.58
C ALA A 64 4.88 7.81 6.86
N ARG A 65 4.23 6.67 6.58
CA ARG A 65 2.79 6.48 6.87
C ARG A 65 2.51 6.54 8.37
N ALA A 66 3.37 5.94 9.19
CA ALA A 66 3.22 5.98 10.64
C ALA A 66 3.33 7.42 11.18
N ALA A 67 4.28 8.20 10.67
CA ALA A 67 4.43 9.61 11.02
C ALA A 67 3.23 10.46 10.56
N ALA A 68 2.70 10.22 9.36
CA ALA A 68 1.51 10.88 8.83
C ALA A 68 0.24 10.57 9.65
N ARG A 69 0.04 9.30 10.02
CA ARG A 69 -1.09 8.88 10.87
C ARG A 69 -1.00 9.48 12.28
N ARG A 70 0.21 9.55 12.86
CA ARG A 70 0.42 10.25 14.14
C ARG A 70 0.07 11.73 14.03
N ALA A 71 0.44 12.39 12.92
CA ALA A 71 0.09 13.78 12.70
C ALA A 71 -1.43 13.98 12.61
N ALA A 72 -2.14 13.12 11.89
CA ALA A 72 -3.60 13.15 11.80
C ALA A 72 -4.27 12.98 13.17
N ALA A 73 -3.88 11.94 13.93
CA ALA A 73 -4.40 11.71 15.28
C ALA A 73 -4.13 12.90 16.22
N ASN A 74 -2.95 13.51 16.13
CA ASN A 74 -2.62 14.71 16.90
C ASN A 74 -3.50 15.92 16.51
N LYS A 75 -3.84 16.08 15.22
CA LYS A 75 -4.77 17.12 14.77
C LYS A 75 -6.19 16.88 15.32
N GLU A 76 -6.67 15.64 15.30
CA GLU A 76 -7.97 15.26 15.87
C GLU A 76 -8.04 15.54 17.37
N LEU A 77 -7.01 15.17 18.14
CA LEU A 77 -6.93 15.47 19.57
C LEU A 77 -7.03 16.97 19.85
N ARG A 78 -6.28 17.79 19.10
CA ARG A 78 -6.34 19.26 19.22
C ARG A 78 -7.72 19.80 18.89
N ALA A 79 -8.34 19.33 17.80
CA ALA A 79 -9.68 19.74 17.41
C ALA A 79 -10.73 19.38 18.47
N ALA A 80 -10.54 18.27 19.18
CA ALA A 80 -11.37 17.85 20.30
C ALA A 80 -11.03 18.54 21.64
N GLY A 81 -10.09 19.49 21.67
CA GLY A 81 -9.63 20.15 22.91
C GLY A 81 -8.89 19.22 23.88
N ARG A 82 -8.41 18.06 23.40
CA ARG A 82 -7.69 17.05 24.19
C ARG A 82 -6.18 17.29 24.13
N PRO A 83 -5.45 16.98 25.22
CA PRO A 83 -4.00 17.13 25.22
C PRO A 83 -3.36 16.17 24.22
N VAL A 84 -2.35 16.66 23.49
CA VAL A 84 -1.52 15.85 22.60
C VAL A 84 -0.35 15.27 23.41
N PRO A 85 -0.22 13.93 23.53
CA PRO A 85 0.85 13.34 24.34
C PRO A 85 2.26 13.67 23.83
N SER A 86 2.47 13.69 22.51
CA SER A 86 3.74 14.10 21.90
C SER A 86 3.59 14.48 20.42
N ALA A 87 4.29 15.53 20.00
CA ALA A 87 4.45 15.88 18.59
C ALA A 87 5.67 15.20 17.94
N ALA A 88 6.55 14.55 18.73
CA ALA A 88 7.75 13.92 18.22
C ALA A 88 7.40 12.77 17.25
N GLY A 89 8.10 12.72 16.12
CA GLY A 89 7.88 11.72 15.08
C GLY A 89 6.52 11.83 14.37
N ALA A 90 5.79 12.96 14.54
CA ALA A 90 4.67 13.30 13.67
C ALA A 90 5.22 13.96 12.41
N MET A 91 4.63 13.62 11.26
CA MET A 91 4.96 14.26 9.99
C MET A 91 4.49 15.72 10.00
N THR A 92 5.30 16.62 9.46
CA THR A 92 4.90 18.00 9.21
C THR A 92 3.99 18.09 7.99
N ASP A 93 3.18 19.14 7.90
CA ASP A 93 2.29 19.35 6.76
C ASP A 93 3.05 19.49 5.43
N ALA A 94 4.18 20.21 5.41
CA ALA A 94 5.01 20.34 4.19
C ALA A 94 5.49 18.97 3.66
N ARG A 95 6.05 18.12 4.52
CA ARG A 95 6.42 16.74 4.18
C ARG A 95 5.24 15.90 3.72
N ARG A 96 4.04 16.11 4.29
CA ARG A 96 2.83 15.41 3.85
C ARG A 96 2.46 15.83 2.42
N ASP A 97 2.47 17.12 2.16
CA ASP A 97 2.16 17.69 0.85
C ASP A 97 3.14 17.21 -0.23
N GLU A 98 4.43 17.09 0.10
CA GLU A 98 5.45 16.56 -0.81
C GLU A 98 5.12 15.13 -1.28
N VAL A 99 4.75 14.22 -0.37
CA VAL A 99 4.42 12.83 -0.74
C VAL A 99 3.06 12.76 -1.44
N ASP A 100 2.08 13.55 -1.01
CA ASP A 100 0.76 13.60 -1.65
C ASP A 100 0.85 14.10 -3.10
N ALA A 101 1.75 15.04 -3.40
CA ALA A 101 2.01 15.52 -4.76
C ALA A 101 2.65 14.45 -5.66
N ILE A 102 3.38 13.50 -5.09
CA ILE A 102 4.01 12.39 -5.82
C ILE A 102 2.99 11.29 -6.07
N ALA A 103 2.28 10.87 -5.03
CA ALA A 103 1.43 9.70 -5.07
C ALA A 103 0.18 9.88 -4.21
N PRO A 104 -0.92 10.39 -4.79
CA PRO A 104 -2.21 10.42 -4.12
C PRO A 104 -2.60 9.03 -3.60
N GLY A 105 -3.06 8.96 -2.36
CA GLY A 105 -3.46 7.70 -1.73
C GLY A 105 -2.31 6.83 -1.23
N TRP A 106 -1.08 7.36 -1.11
CA TRP A 106 0.06 6.63 -0.52
C TRP A 106 -0.18 6.23 0.94
N CYS A 107 -0.95 7.00 1.72
CA CYS A 107 -1.27 6.74 3.13
C CYS A 107 -2.80 6.56 3.33
N PRO A 108 -3.38 5.42 2.89
CA PRO A 108 -4.80 5.16 3.07
C PRO A 108 -5.14 4.95 4.55
N VAL A 109 -6.42 5.18 4.87
CA VAL A 109 -7.03 4.86 6.17
C VAL A 109 -7.34 3.38 6.34
N TRP A 110 -7.33 2.62 5.24
CA TRP A 110 -7.45 1.16 5.19
C TRP A 110 -6.10 0.48 4.91
N ASP A 111 -6.13 -0.84 4.68
CA ASP A 111 -4.96 -1.65 4.39
C ASP A 111 -4.21 -1.20 3.11
N THR A 112 -2.87 -1.13 3.19
CA THR A 112 -2.04 -0.70 2.06
C THR A 112 -1.96 -1.74 0.94
N GLY A 113 -2.11 -3.03 1.25
CA GLY A 113 -2.19 -4.09 0.26
C GLY A 113 -3.47 -3.99 -0.57
N TRP A 114 -4.60 -3.71 0.09
CA TRP A 114 -5.86 -3.42 -0.60
C TRP A 114 -5.73 -2.23 -1.55
N GLN A 115 -5.17 -1.11 -1.09
CA GLN A 115 -4.96 0.08 -1.93
C GLN A 115 -4.01 -0.22 -3.10
N ARG A 116 -2.99 -1.06 -2.87
CA ARG A 116 -2.02 -1.47 -3.88
C ARG A 116 -2.71 -2.28 -4.98
N CYS A 117 -3.46 -3.32 -4.64
CA CYS A 117 -4.18 -4.13 -5.62
C CYS A 117 -5.19 -3.30 -6.42
N LEU A 118 -5.94 -2.40 -5.77
CA LEU A 118 -6.83 -1.46 -6.47
C LEU A 118 -6.07 -0.67 -7.53
N ARG A 119 -4.91 -0.10 -7.18
CA ARG A 119 -4.13 0.73 -8.10
C ARG A 119 -3.50 -0.08 -9.23
N LEU A 120 -3.11 -1.32 -8.97
CA LEU A 120 -2.62 -2.26 -9.98
C LEU A 120 -3.72 -2.64 -10.97
N VAL A 121 -4.94 -2.93 -10.51
CA VAL A 121 -6.10 -3.18 -11.40
C VAL A 121 -6.41 -1.94 -12.24
N GLN A 122 -6.47 -0.76 -11.62
CA GLN A 122 -6.70 0.48 -12.35
C GLN A 122 -5.62 0.75 -13.41
N ASN A 123 -4.35 0.51 -13.10
CA ASN A 123 -3.25 0.65 -14.07
C ASN A 123 -3.40 -0.33 -15.23
N HIS A 124 -3.75 -1.59 -14.94
CA HIS A 124 -3.98 -2.60 -15.96
C HIS A 124 -5.11 -2.20 -16.92
N VAL A 125 -6.25 -1.75 -16.37
CA VAL A 125 -7.39 -1.30 -17.18
C VAL A 125 -7.07 -0.04 -17.97
N GLN A 126 -6.37 0.93 -17.38
CA GLN A 126 -5.94 2.15 -18.07
C GLN A 126 -4.94 1.88 -19.20
N ALA A 127 -4.16 0.80 -19.10
CA ALA A 127 -3.27 0.34 -20.17
C ALA A 127 -4.00 -0.44 -21.28
N GLY A 128 -5.33 -0.56 -21.21
CA GLY A 128 -6.16 -1.25 -22.21
C GLY A 128 -6.47 -2.71 -21.87
N GLY A 129 -6.10 -3.18 -20.68
CA GLY A 129 -6.49 -4.49 -20.19
C GLY A 129 -7.96 -4.57 -19.79
N SER A 130 -8.55 -5.77 -19.84
CA SER A 130 -9.88 -6.02 -19.27
C SER A 130 -9.81 -6.21 -17.76
N LEU A 131 -10.94 -6.06 -17.07
CA LEU A 131 -11.00 -6.38 -15.65
C LEU A 131 -10.69 -7.89 -15.45
N PRO A 132 -9.73 -8.28 -14.59
CA PRO A 132 -9.43 -9.69 -14.36
C PRO A 132 -10.57 -10.37 -13.59
N GLU A 133 -11.02 -11.53 -14.06
CA GLU A 133 -12.22 -12.21 -13.52
C GLU A 133 -11.88 -13.50 -12.76
N ALA A 134 -10.72 -14.12 -13.07
CA ALA A 134 -10.28 -15.37 -12.47
C ALA A 134 -8.84 -15.31 -11.95
N ALA A 135 -8.56 -16.15 -10.95
CA ALA A 135 -7.23 -16.26 -10.36
C ALA A 135 -6.19 -16.67 -11.40
N GLY A 136 -5.08 -15.94 -11.46
CA GLY A 136 -3.99 -16.17 -12.41
C GLY A 136 -4.14 -15.47 -13.75
N ASP A 137 -5.27 -14.83 -14.05
CA ASP A 137 -5.48 -14.07 -15.29
C ASP A 137 -4.42 -12.98 -15.46
N VAL A 138 -4.20 -12.23 -14.38
CA VAL A 138 -3.28 -11.09 -14.35
C VAL A 138 -2.53 -11.10 -13.03
N VAL A 139 -1.21 -11.29 -13.11
CA VAL A 139 -0.30 -11.20 -11.98
C VAL A 139 0.65 -10.05 -12.19
N VAL A 140 0.60 -9.04 -11.32
CA VAL A 140 1.43 -7.84 -11.43
C VAL A 140 2.12 -7.57 -10.11
N GLN A 141 3.44 -7.42 -10.15
CA GLN A 141 4.28 -7.21 -8.97
C GLN A 141 4.01 -8.21 -7.82
N GLY A 142 3.77 -9.48 -8.18
CA GLY A 142 3.50 -10.58 -7.25
C GLY A 142 2.06 -10.68 -6.76
N GLU A 143 1.18 -9.75 -7.12
CA GLU A 143 -0.24 -9.76 -6.75
C GLU A 143 -1.08 -10.42 -7.85
N ASP A 144 -1.89 -11.41 -7.48
CA ASP A 144 -2.90 -12.03 -8.36
C ASP A 144 -4.16 -11.16 -8.35
N LEU A 145 -4.32 -10.35 -9.39
CA LEU A 145 -5.37 -9.33 -9.47
C LEU A 145 -6.75 -9.95 -9.65
N GLY A 146 -6.86 -11.03 -10.42
CA GLY A 146 -8.13 -11.73 -10.60
C GLY A 146 -8.60 -12.36 -9.29
N ARG A 147 -7.70 -13.04 -8.57
CA ARG A 147 -8.01 -13.52 -7.21
C ARG A 147 -8.44 -12.38 -6.29
N TRP A 148 -7.77 -11.24 -6.33
CA TRP A 148 -8.11 -10.09 -5.50
C TRP A 148 -9.49 -9.51 -5.85
N VAL A 149 -9.81 -9.35 -7.14
CA VAL A 149 -11.11 -8.88 -7.63
C VAL A 149 -12.22 -9.83 -7.16
N THR A 150 -12.06 -11.13 -7.38
CA THR A 150 -12.99 -12.16 -6.91
C THR A 150 -13.22 -12.08 -5.40
N ALA A 151 -12.15 -11.89 -4.62
CA ALA A 151 -12.25 -11.74 -3.17
C ALA A 151 -13.04 -10.48 -2.76
N GLN A 152 -12.93 -9.37 -3.50
CA GLN A 152 -13.73 -8.18 -3.23
C GLN A 152 -15.22 -8.41 -3.46
N ARG A 153 -15.58 -9.10 -4.56
CA ARG A 153 -16.98 -9.41 -4.88
C ARG A 153 -17.62 -10.33 -3.84
N TYR A 154 -16.91 -11.37 -3.40
CA TYR A 154 -17.42 -12.29 -2.38
C TYR A 154 -17.39 -11.73 -0.95
N GLY A 155 -16.44 -10.85 -0.67
CA GLY A 155 -16.28 -10.19 0.62
C GLY A 155 -16.99 -8.83 0.73
N TRP A 156 -17.92 -8.51 -0.18
CA TRP A 156 -18.43 -7.15 -0.37
C TRP A 156 -18.96 -6.50 0.90
N GLU A 157 -19.73 -7.23 1.71
CA GLU A 157 -20.32 -6.74 2.97
C GLU A 157 -19.28 -6.43 4.07
N GLN A 158 -18.04 -6.93 3.91
CA GLN A 158 -16.94 -6.64 4.84
C GLN A 158 -16.14 -5.41 4.44
N LEU A 159 -16.41 -4.85 3.26
CA LEU A 159 -15.76 -3.64 2.78
C LEU A 159 -16.36 -2.42 3.45
N LEU A 160 -15.53 -1.41 3.70
CA LEU A 160 -16.03 -0.11 4.13
C LEU A 160 -16.91 0.50 3.03
N PRO A 161 -17.93 1.32 3.37
CA PRO A 161 -18.77 1.97 2.35
C PRO A 161 -17.97 2.75 1.30
N ALA A 162 -16.89 3.40 1.72
CA ALA A 162 -15.97 4.09 0.80
C ALA A 162 -15.26 3.13 -0.17
N GLN A 163 -14.88 1.93 0.29
CA GLN A 163 -14.25 0.91 -0.56
C GLN A 163 -15.26 0.36 -1.58
N GLN A 164 -16.49 0.05 -1.15
CA GLN A 164 -17.57 -0.37 -2.07
C GLN A 164 -17.84 0.69 -3.14
N TRP A 165 -17.94 1.96 -2.73
CA TRP A 165 -18.12 3.08 -3.65
C TRP A 165 -16.97 3.20 -4.64
N ILE A 166 -15.71 3.11 -4.18
CA ILE A 166 -14.54 3.17 -5.07
C ILE A 166 -14.54 2.02 -6.07
N LEU A 167 -14.80 0.79 -5.62
CA LEU A 167 -14.81 -0.39 -6.50
C LEU A 167 -15.92 -0.29 -7.55
N GLY A 168 -17.14 0.08 -7.14
CA GLY A 168 -18.26 0.26 -8.05
C GLY A 168 -18.04 1.40 -9.04
N ASN A 169 -17.55 2.55 -8.56
CA ASN A 169 -17.40 3.75 -9.39
C ASN A 169 -16.17 3.70 -10.31
N THR A 170 -15.06 3.10 -9.87
CA THR A 170 -13.81 3.12 -10.65
C THR A 170 -13.56 1.84 -11.44
N LEU A 171 -14.11 0.70 -11.02
CA LEU A 171 -13.91 -0.60 -11.66
C LEU A 171 -15.21 -1.26 -12.14
N GLY A 172 -16.38 -0.68 -11.85
CA GLY A 172 -17.66 -1.29 -12.19
C GLY A 172 -17.97 -2.56 -11.39
N LEU A 173 -17.28 -2.78 -10.26
CA LEU A 173 -17.45 -3.98 -9.44
C LEU A 173 -18.70 -3.90 -8.57
N GLN A 174 -19.32 -5.07 -8.37
CA GLN A 174 -20.49 -5.24 -7.52
C GLN A 174 -20.33 -6.49 -6.65
N ALA A 175 -21.17 -6.60 -5.61
CA ALA A 175 -21.26 -7.82 -4.82
C ALA A 175 -21.51 -9.03 -5.73
N ALA A 176 -20.95 -10.18 -5.38
CA ALA A 176 -21.28 -11.42 -6.06
C ALA A 176 -22.71 -11.84 -5.72
N GLU A 177 -23.46 -12.20 -6.76
CA GLU A 177 -24.79 -12.81 -6.67
C GLU A 177 -24.70 -14.19 -5.99
N GLU A 178 -25.83 -14.69 -5.51
CA GLU A 178 -25.86 -15.92 -4.71
C GLU A 178 -25.39 -17.16 -5.50
N ASP A 179 -25.68 -17.20 -6.79
CA ASP A 179 -25.31 -18.27 -7.73
C ASP A 179 -23.83 -18.22 -8.16
N GLU A 180 -23.20 -17.05 -8.10
CA GLU A 180 -21.76 -16.89 -8.38
C GLU A 180 -20.89 -17.33 -7.20
N ARG A 181 -21.44 -17.45 -5.99
CA ARG A 181 -20.67 -17.80 -4.80
C ARG A 181 -20.22 -19.26 -4.85
N PRO A 182 -18.93 -19.55 -4.67
CA PRO A 182 -18.46 -20.93 -4.66
C PRO A 182 -19.18 -21.68 -3.55
N VAL A 183 -19.83 -22.77 -3.92
CA VAL A 183 -20.47 -23.67 -2.96
C VAL A 183 -19.43 -24.06 -1.93
N LYS A 184 -19.72 -23.84 -0.63
CA LYS A 184 -18.85 -24.32 0.45
C LYS A 184 -18.68 -25.84 0.29
N GLN A 185 -17.55 -26.27 -0.27
CA GLN A 185 -17.22 -27.68 -0.31
C GLN A 185 -17.05 -28.16 1.13
N THR A 186 -17.85 -29.14 1.51
CA THR A 186 -17.73 -29.80 2.81
C THR A 186 -16.36 -30.44 2.92
N GLN A 187 -15.89 -30.65 4.16
CA GLN A 187 -14.65 -31.39 4.39
C GLN A 187 -14.70 -32.78 3.75
N ASP A 188 -15.88 -33.40 3.70
CA ASP A 188 -16.09 -34.69 3.05
C ASP A 188 -15.87 -34.63 1.53
N THR A 189 -16.33 -33.59 0.85
CA THR A 189 -16.09 -33.41 -0.60
C THR A 189 -14.61 -33.18 -0.88
N LYS A 190 -13.91 -32.40 -0.04
CA LYS A 190 -12.46 -32.19 -0.17
C LYS A 190 -11.68 -33.48 0.11
N TRP A 191 -12.08 -34.23 1.13
CA TRP A 191 -11.49 -35.52 1.47
C TRP A 191 -11.66 -36.53 0.33
N ALA A 192 -12.87 -36.63 -0.24
CA ALA A 192 -13.15 -37.51 -1.37
C ALA A 192 -12.30 -37.16 -2.61
N ALA A 193 -12.16 -35.87 -2.93
CA ALA A 193 -11.32 -35.40 -4.03
C ALA A 193 -9.83 -35.72 -3.79
N ASN A 194 -9.32 -35.48 -2.58
CA ASN A 194 -7.94 -35.80 -2.20
C ASN A 194 -7.67 -37.32 -2.23
N LEU A 195 -8.62 -38.14 -1.75
CA LEU A 195 -8.51 -39.59 -1.79
C LEU A 195 -8.53 -40.12 -3.23
N ALA A 196 -9.33 -39.53 -4.12
CA ALA A 196 -9.34 -39.87 -5.54
C ALA A 196 -8.01 -39.52 -6.22
N ALA A 197 -7.46 -38.33 -5.94
CA ALA A 197 -6.15 -37.92 -6.45
C ALA A 197 -5.02 -38.84 -5.94
N ALA A 198 -5.05 -39.21 -4.65
CA ALA A 198 -4.09 -40.15 -4.06
C ALA A 198 -4.18 -41.53 -4.70
N ARG A 199 -5.39 -42.04 -4.99
CA ARG A 199 -5.59 -43.30 -5.72
C ARG A 199 -5.03 -43.25 -7.14
N GLN A 200 -5.25 -42.15 -7.85
CA GLN A 200 -4.70 -41.96 -9.20
C GLN A 200 -3.17 -41.85 -9.19
N PHE A 201 -2.58 -41.22 -8.17
CA PHE A 201 -1.13 -41.17 -7.99
C PHE A 201 -0.56 -42.57 -7.71
N HIS A 202 -1.12 -43.29 -6.73
CA HIS A 202 -0.71 -44.66 -6.42
C HIS A 202 -0.85 -45.61 -7.62
N ALA A 203 -1.91 -45.48 -8.42
CA ALA A 203 -2.10 -46.28 -9.63
C ALA A 203 -1.06 -45.98 -10.74
N ARG A 204 -0.49 -44.78 -10.77
CA ARG A 204 0.57 -44.40 -11.73
C ARG A 204 1.97 -44.74 -11.26
N GLU A 205 2.25 -44.55 -9.97
CA GLU A 205 3.61 -44.59 -9.40
C GLU A 205 3.91 -45.91 -8.66
N GLY A 206 2.90 -46.74 -8.37
CA GLY A 206 3.09 -48.12 -7.92
C GLY A 206 3.68 -48.31 -6.52
N HIS A 207 3.69 -47.27 -5.67
CA HIS A 207 4.16 -47.32 -4.29
C HIS A 207 3.14 -46.67 -3.34
#